data_AF-A0A9Q2CZD1-F1
#
_entry.id   AF-A0A9Q2CZD1-F1
#
_cell.length_a   1.000
_cell.length_b   1.000
_cell.length_c   1.000
_cell.angle_alpha   90.00
_cell.angle_beta   90.00
_cell.angle_gamma   90.00
#
_symmetry.space_group_name_H-M   'P 1'
#
loop_
_entity.id
_entity.type
_entity.pdbx_description
1 polymer ?
#
loop_
_entity_poly.entity_id
_entity_poly.type
_entity_poly.pdbx_seq_one_letter_code
_entity_poly.pdbx_strand_id
1 'polypeptide(L)' 'MKKETKIVHRRFPMLVRLLLYIYVALMLVVIGLMIGYGILSNPFEVFRIETWQHIRDLMRG' A
#
# COMPACT_ATOMS: atom_id res chain seq x y z
N MET A 1 -28.61 29.87 25.31
CA MET A 1 -28.99 28.62 24.62
C MET A 1 -27.74 27.78 24.38
N LYS A 2 -27.44 26.80 25.25
CA LYS A 2 -26.37 25.81 25.02
C LYS A 2 -26.86 24.84 23.93
N LYS A 3 -26.21 24.85 22.77
CA LYS A 3 -26.45 23.84 21.74
C LYS A 3 -25.63 22.61 22.10
N GLU A 4 -26.28 21.66 22.76
CA GLU A 4 -25.80 20.29 22.96
C GLU A 4 -25.59 19.65 21.57
N THR A 5 -24.39 19.79 21.03
CA THR A 5 -23.99 19.07 19.82
C THR A 5 -23.93 17.60 20.19
N LYS A 6 -24.99 16.84 19.83
CA LYS A 6 -24.93 15.38 19.79
C LYS A 6 -23.71 15.01 18.95
N ILE A 7 -22.61 14.64 19.60
CA ILE A 7 -21.47 13.99 18.96
C ILE A 7 -22.01 12.61 18.59
N VAL A 8 -22.60 12.53 17.39
CA VAL A 8 -22.95 11.26 16.77
C VAL A 8 -21.61 10.59 16.50
N HIS A 9 -21.17 9.77 17.44
CA HIS A 9 -20.03 8.90 17.27
C HIS A 9 -20.42 7.91 16.17
N ARG A 10 -20.21 8.29 14.90
CA ARG A 10 -20.35 7.41 13.74
C ARG A 10 -19.22 6.38 13.85
N ARG A 11 -19.48 5.37 14.67
CA ARG A 11 -18.65 4.17 14.93
C ARG A 11 -18.58 3.22 13.74
N PHE A 12 -19.11 3.62 12.58
CA PHE A 12 -18.84 2.96 11.31
C PHE A 12 -17.83 3.81 10.55
N PRO A 13 -16.53 3.67 10.85
CA PRO A 13 -15.51 4.33 10.09
C PRO A 13 -15.48 3.70 8.69
N MET A 14 -16.24 4.28 7.76
CA MET A 14 -16.07 4.01 6.32
C MET A 14 -14.59 4.10 5.93
N LEU A 15 -13.85 4.98 6.62
CA LEU A 15 -12.41 5.16 6.47
C LEU A 15 -11.58 3.91 6.81
N VAL A 16 -11.92 3.16 7.87
CA VAL A 16 -11.17 1.93 8.24
C VAL A 16 -11.37 0.85 7.18
N ARG A 17 -12.60 0.74 6.66
CA ARG A 17 -12.90 -0.21 5.58
C ARG A 17 -12.15 0.17 4.30
N LEU A 18 -12.10 1.45 3.96
CA LEU A 18 -11.30 1.97 2.83
C LEU A 18 -9.81 1.67 3.02
N LEU A 19 -9.28 1.89 4.22
CA LEU A 19 -7.87 1.65 4.55
C LEU A 19 -7.52 0.15 4.44
N LEU A 20 -8.45 -0.74 4.82
CA LEU A 20 -8.32 -2.19 4.61
C LEU A 20 -8.24 -2.54 3.13
N TYR A 21 -9.12 -1.97 2.29
CA TYR A 21 -9.08 -2.21 0.84
C TYR A 21 -7.77 -1.71 0.21
N ILE A 22 -7.31 -0.53 0.61
CA ILE A 22 -6.02 0.02 0.15
C ILE A 22 -4.87 -0.89 0.57
N TYR A 23 -4.89 -1.41 1.81
CA TYR A 23 -3.87 -2.32 2.30
C TYR A 23 -3.80 -3.62 1.49
N VAL A 24 -4.96 -4.23 1.21
CA VAL A 24 -5.04 -5.45 0.38
C VAL A 24 -4.58 -5.17 -1.06
N ALA A 25 -4.97 -4.03 -1.63
CA ALA A 25 -4.51 -3.62 -2.97
C ALA A 25 -2.99 -3.43 -3.00
N LEU A 26 -2.40 -2.81 -1.97
CA LEU A 26 -0.95 -2.66 -1.85
C LEU A 26 -0.25 -4.03 -1.77
N MET A 27 -0.79 -4.97 -0.98
CA MET A 27 -0.24 -6.34 -0.93
C MET A 27 -0.33 -7.03 -2.28
N LEU A 28 -1.45 -6.91 -3.01
CA LEU A 28 -1.57 -7.48 -4.37
C LEU A 28 -0.58 -6.86 -5.35
N VAL A 29 -0.32 -5.55 -5.26
CA VAL A 29 0.70 -4.89 -6.07
C VAL A 29 2.09 -5.41 -5.74
N VAL A 30 2.43 -5.56 -4.47
CA VAL A 30 3.72 -6.12 -4.04
C VAL A 30 3.86 -7.56 -4.53
N ILE A 31 2.83 -8.40 -4.37
CA ILE A 31 2.83 -9.78 -4.84
C ILE A 31 2.93 -9.84 -6.37
N GLY A 32 2.19 -9.00 -7.10
CA GLY A 32 2.27 -8.90 -8.56
C GLY A 32 3.64 -8.43 -9.04
N LEU A 33 4.28 -7.51 -8.30
CA LEU A 33 5.65 -7.08 -8.55
C LEU A 33 6.65 -8.19 -8.25
N MET A 34 6.45 -8.96 -7.17
CA MET A 34 7.24 -10.14 -6.84
C MET A 34 7.10 -11.24 -7.89
N ILE A 35 5.92 -11.44 -8.47
CA ILE A 35 5.71 -12.40 -9.55
C ILE A 35 6.36 -11.86 -10.84
N GLY A 36 6.17 -10.58 -11.16
CA GLY A 36 6.74 -9.94 -12.36
C GLY A 36 8.27 -9.87 -12.35
N TYR A 37 8.88 -9.53 -11.21
CA TYR A 37 10.34 -9.52 -11.02
C TYR A 37 10.90 -10.91 -10.71
N GLY A 38 10.17 -11.73 -9.96
CA GLY A 38 10.60 -13.07 -9.56
C GLY A 38 10.76 -14.05 -10.72
N ILE A 39 10.10 -13.78 -11.84
CA ILE A 39 10.35 -14.48 -13.12
C ILE A 39 11.76 -14.19 -13.66
N LEU A 40 12.36 -13.04 -13.34
CA LEU A 40 13.62 -12.58 -13.94
C LEU A 40 14.87 -12.82 -13.06
N SER A 41 14.78 -12.78 -11.73
CA SER A 41 15.97 -12.97 -10.86
C SER A 41 15.71 -13.75 -9.57
N ASN A 42 14.90 -13.23 -8.64
CA ASN A 42 14.54 -13.85 -7.36
C ASN A 42 13.37 -13.10 -6.69
N PRO A 43 12.27 -13.76 -6.28
CA PRO A 43 11.05 -13.10 -5.79
C PRO A 43 11.22 -12.33 -4.47
N PHE A 44 12.26 -12.62 -3.69
CA PHE A 44 12.57 -11.93 -2.43
C PHE A 44 13.30 -10.59 -2.59
N GLU A 45 13.81 -10.29 -3.78
CA GLU A 45 14.56 -9.04 -4.01
C GLU A 45 13.67 -7.79 -3.96
N VAL A 46 12.36 -7.91 -4.18
CA VAL A 46 11.40 -6.78 -4.08
C VAL A 46 11.40 -6.11 -2.70
N PHE A 47 11.75 -6.83 -1.64
CA PHE A 47 11.90 -6.29 -0.29
C PHE A 47 13.25 -5.61 -0.03
N ARG A 48 14.23 -5.75 -0.93
CA ARG A 48 15.55 -5.14 -0.78
C ARG A 48 15.53 -3.72 -1.33
N ILE A 49 16.05 -2.76 -0.55
CA ILE A 49 16.22 -1.36 -0.98
C ILE A 49 17.07 -1.23 -2.26
N GLU A 50 17.98 -2.17 -2.50
CA GLU A 50 18.86 -2.21 -3.67
C GLU A 50 18.08 -2.29 -4.99
N THR A 51 16.97 -3.05 -5.06
CA THR A 51 16.11 -3.13 -6.27
C THR A 51 15.44 -1.80 -6.57
N TRP A 52 15.02 -1.07 -5.53
CA TRP A 52 14.43 0.27 -5.67
C TRP A 52 15.47 1.34 -6.05
N GLN A 53 16.74 1.12 -5.72
CA GLN A 53 17.82 1.95 -6.26
C GLN A 53 18.04 1.63 -7.74
N HIS A 54 18.10 0.37 -8.13
CA HIS A 54 18.24 -0.05 -9.53
C HIS A 54 17.11 0.47 -10.43
N ILE A 55 15.85 0.38 -9.99
CA ILE A 55 14.70 0.92 -10.73
C ILE A 55 14.76 2.45 -10.85
N ARG A 56 15.15 3.14 -9.78
CA ARG A 56 15.34 4.60 -9.83
C ARG A 56 16.49 5.00 -10.73
N ASP A 57 17.54 4.19 -10.78
CA ASP A 57 18.68 4.41 -11.67
C ASP A 57 18.28 4.21 -13.13
N LEU A 58 17.52 3.15 -13.43
CA LEU A 58 16.91 2.92 -14.76
C LEU A 58 15.97 4.04 -15.21
N MET A 59 15.28 4.72 -14.30
CA MET A 59 14.41 5.85 -14.62
C MET A 59 15.19 7.17 -14.78
N ARG A 60 16.38 7.25 -14.18
CA ARG A 60 17.20 8.46 -14.16
C ARG A 60 18.27 8.45 -15.27
N GLY A 61 18.59 7.28 -15.81
CA GLY A 61 19.40 7.07 -17.01
C GLY A 61 18.64 7.26 -18.30
#